data_AF-A0A7U4M129-F1
#
_entry.id   AF-A0A7U4M129-F1
#
_cell.length_a   1.000
_cell.length_b   1.000
_cell.length_c   1.000
_cell.angle_alpha   90.00
_cell.angle_beta   90.00
_cell.angle_gamma   90.00
#
_symmetry.space_group_name_H-M   'P 1'
#
loop_
_entity.id
_entity.type
_entity.pdbx_description
1 polymer ?
#
loop_
_entity_poly.entity_id
_entity_poly.type
_entity_poly.pdbx_seq_one_letter_code
_entity_poly.pdbx_strand_id
1 'polypeptide(L)' 'MTFYTQYTYEKKWVRTSEKDALKMITEEMPETDPKSTLQYILSEIKKGKTVTLGTCRFRLEA' A
#
# COMPACT_ATOMS: atom_id res chain seq x y z
N MET A 1 13.13 1.05 1.17
CA MET A 1 12.43 0.16 0.22
C MET A 1 11.46 1.00 -0.57
N THR A 2 11.39 0.82 -1.87
CA THR A 2 10.52 1.60 -2.74
C THR A 2 9.40 0.71 -3.25
N PHE A 3 8.19 1.25 -3.20
CA PHE A 3 6.98 0.55 -3.62
C PHE A 3 6.04 1.54 -4.28
N TYR A 4 5.14 1.00 -5.08
CA TYR A 4 4.12 1.76 -5.77
C TYR A 4 2.77 1.50 -5.12
N THR A 5 1.94 2.54 -5.06
CA THR A 5 0.51 2.41 -4.80
C THR A 5 -0.31 2.79 -6.02
N GLN A 6 -1.49 2.20 -6.15
CA GLN A 6 -2.46 2.51 -7.19
C GLN A 6 -3.86 2.42 -6.62
N TYR A 7 -4.64 3.49 -6.75
CA TYR A 7 -6.08 3.39 -6.58
C TYR A 7 -6.72 2.69 -7.78
N THR A 8 -7.69 1.81 -7.51
CA THR A 8 -8.39 1.03 -8.53
C THR A 8 -9.11 1.90 -9.56
N TYR A 9 -9.54 3.10 -9.17
CA TYR A 9 -10.19 4.08 -10.05
C TYR A 9 -9.19 4.89 -10.90
N GLU A 10 -8.00 5.23 -10.38
CA GLU A 10 -6.97 6.00 -11.10
C GLU A 10 -6.18 5.15 -12.10
N LYS A 11 -6.04 3.84 -11.86
CA LYS A 11 -5.28 2.90 -12.70
C LYS A 11 -3.83 3.34 -12.99
N LYS A 12 -3.27 4.27 -12.22
CA LYS A 12 -1.89 4.75 -12.31
C LYS A 12 -1.11 4.32 -11.08
N TRP A 13 0.09 3.80 -11.29
CA TRP A 13 1.02 3.48 -10.20
C TRP A 13 1.83 4.73 -9.86
N VAL A 14 1.83 5.11 -8.59
CA VAL A 14 2.53 6.27 -8.06
C VAL A 14 3.53 5.81 -7.01
N ARG A 15 4.74 6.37 -7.05
CA ARG A 15 5.79 6.02 -6.10
C ARG A 15 5.40 6.60 -4.75
N THR A 16 5.34 5.76 -3.73
CA THR A 16 4.72 6.12 -2.46
C THR A 16 5.71 5.95 -1.33
N SER A 17 5.79 6.96 -0.47
CA SER A 17 6.59 6.90 0.74
C SER A 17 5.86 6.11 1.83
N GLU A 18 6.57 5.60 2.83
CA GLU A 18 5.94 4.95 3.99
C GLU A 18 4.95 5.90 4.70
N LYS A 19 5.28 7.20 4.78
CA LYS A 19 4.41 8.21 5.39
C LYS A 19 3.09 8.36 4.63
N ASP A 20 3.16 8.44 3.30
CA ASP A 20 1.95 8.55 2.47
C ASP A 20 1.14 7.27 2.50
N ALA A 21 1.80 6.11 2.50
CA ALA A 21 1.13 4.82 2.62
C ALA A 21 0.39 4.66 3.97
N LEU A 22 0.99 5.10 5.09
CA LEU A 22 0.30 5.11 6.38
C LEU A 22 -0.95 5.98 6.35
N LYS A 23 -0.88 7.14 5.68
CA LYS A 23 -2.03 8.03 5.51
C LYS A 23 -3.12 7.35 4.68
N MET A 24 -2.77 6.78 3.53
CA MET A 24 -3.67 6.00 2.68
C MET A 24 -4.35 4.86 3.44
N ILE A 25 -3.59 4.12 4.26
CA ILE A 25 -4.14 3.02 5.06
C ILE A 25 -5.12 3.53 6.11
N THR A 26 -4.81 4.65 6.76
CA THR A 26 -5.71 5.28 7.75
C THR A 26 -6.99 5.79 7.09
N GLU A 27 -6.89 6.32 5.88
CA GLU A 27 -8.04 6.82 5.11
C GLU A 27 -8.92 5.67 4.60
N GLU A 28 -8.33 4.58 4.11
CA GLU A 28 -9.06 3.41 3.59
C GLU A 28 -9.60 2.48 4.71
N MET A 29 -8.89 2.37 5.84
CA MET A 29 -9.21 1.49 6.96
C MET A 29 -8.95 2.17 8.31
N PRO A 30 -9.78 3.14 8.72
CA PRO A 30 -9.59 3.92 9.95
C PRO A 30 -9.71 3.08 11.23
N GLU A 31 -10.32 1.90 11.15
CA GLU A 31 -10.50 0.96 12.26
C GLU A 31 -9.30 0.04 12.51
N THR A 32 -8.28 0.08 11.66
CA THR A 32 -7.09 -0.78 11.76
C THR A 32 -5.86 0.00 12.20
N ASP A 33 -4.87 -0.70 12.78
CA ASP A 33 -3.56 -0.09 13.05
C ASP A 33 -2.77 0.08 11.75
N PRO A 34 -2.52 1.31 11.27
CA PRO A 34 -1.94 1.53 9.95
C PRO A 34 -0.50 1.03 9.86
N LYS A 35 0.24 1.00 10.97
CA LYS A 35 1.64 0.54 11.00
C LYS A 35 1.73 -0.98 10.81
N SER A 36 0.94 -1.74 11.55
CA SER A 36 0.91 -3.20 11.47
C SER A 36 0.41 -3.65 10.10
N THR A 37 -0.63 -2.98 9.57
CA THR A 37 -1.14 -3.21 8.22
C THR A 37 -0.07 -2.91 7.16
N LEU A 38 0.64 -1.78 7.26
CA LEU A 38 1.73 -1.46 6.34
C LEU A 38 2.86 -2.50 6.41
N GLN A 39 3.26 -2.93 7.61
CA GLN A 39 4.27 -3.97 7.77
C GLN A 39 3.88 -5.28 7.09
N TYR A 40 2.62 -5.71 7.25
CA TYR A 40 2.09 -6.88 6.56
C TYR A 40 2.18 -6.70 5.04
N ILE A 41 1.69 -5.58 4.51
CA ILE A 41 1.74 -5.25 3.07
C ILE A 41 3.17 -5.32 2.56
N LEU A 42 4.11 -4.65 3.23
CA LEU A 42 5.53 -4.62 2.85
C LEU A 42 6.12 -6.04 2.85
N SER A 43 5.75 -6.89 3.80
CA SER A 43 6.21 -8.28 3.88
C SER A 43 5.72 -9.15 2.71
N GLU A 44 4.50 -8.91 2.23
CA GLU A 44 3.89 -9.65 1.13
C GLU A 44 4.37 -9.16 -0.23
N ILE A 45 4.50 -7.84 -0.44
CA ILE A 45 5.00 -7.29 -1.71
C ILE A 45 6.49 -7.61 -1.92
N LYS A 46 7.27 -7.79 -0.84
CA LYS A 46 8.65 -8.31 -0.93
C LYS A 46 8.72 -9.69 -1.57
N LYS A 47 7.64 -10.49 -1.47
CA LYS A 47 7.54 -11.83 -2.08
C LYS A 47 7.11 -11.78 -3.55
N GLY A 48 7.04 -10.59 -4.15
CA GLY A 48 6.57 -10.40 -5.53
C GLY A 48 5.05 -10.37 -5.67
N LYS A 49 4.30 -10.31 -4.55
CA LYS A 49 2.84 -10.21 -4.59
C LYS A 49 2.38 -8.77 -4.80
N THR A 50 1.16 -8.61 -5.31
CA THR A 50 0.41 -7.35 -5.24
C THR A 50 -0.64 -7.47 -4.15
N VAL A 51 -0.61 -6.58 -3.17
CA VAL A 51 -1.58 -6.56 -2.05
C VAL A 51 -2.66 -5.53 -2.35
N THR A 52 -3.92 -5.85 -2.08
CA THR A 52 -5.04 -4.90 -2.21
C THR A 52 -5.63 -4.63 -0.84
N LEU A 53 -5.79 -3.35 -0.51
CA LEU A 53 -6.38 -2.84 0.70
C LEU A 53 -7.50 -1.87 0.29
N GLY A 54 -8.77 -2.27 0.48
CA GLY A 54 -9.90 -1.48 0.01
C GLY A 54 -9.82 -1.23 -1.50
N THR A 55 -9.70 0.03 -1.89
CA THR A 55 -9.52 0.46 -3.29
C THR A 55 -8.06 0.70 -3.67
N CYS A 56 -7.13 0.58 -2.72
CA CYS A 56 -5.71 0.82 -2.94
C CYS A 56 -4.95 -0.50 -3.16
N ARG A 57 -4.06 -0.52 -4.15
CA ARG A 57 -3.18 -1.64 -4.46
C ARG A 57 -1.74 -1.26 -4.18
N PHE A 58 -0.97 -2.22 -3.70
CA PHE A 58 0.44 -2.07 -3.33
C PHE A 58 1.27 -3.12 -4.08
N ARG A 59 2.39 -2.69 -4.65
CA ARG A 59 3.37 -3.59 -5.28
C ARG A 59 4.79 -3.06 -5.07
N LEU A 60 5.77 -3.96 -5.15
CA LEU A 60 7.17 -3.57 -5.15
C LEU A 60 7.50 -2.66 -6.36
N GLU A 61 8.39 -1.69 -6.19
CA GLU A 61 9.04 -1.04 -7.34
C GLU A 61 9.92 -2.09 -8.03
N ALA A 62 9.54 -2.44 -9.26
CA ALA A 62 10.28 -3.34 -10.13
C ALA A 62 11.41 -2.60 -10.84
#